data_AF-A0A6M4P118-F1
#
_entry.id   AF-A0A6M4P118-F1
#
_cell.length_a   1.000
_cell.length_b   1.000
_cell.length_c   1.000
_cell.angle_alpha   90.00
_cell.angle_beta   90.00
_cell.angle_gamma   90.00
#
_symmetry.space_group_name_H-M   'P 1'
#
loop_
_entity.id
_entity.type
_entity.pdbx_description
1 polymer ?
#
loop_
_entity_poly.entity_id
_entity_poly.type
_entity_poly.pdbx_seq_one_letter_code
_entity_poly.pdbx_strand_id
1 'polypeptide(L)' 'MRKYIPLVLFIFSWPVLCADIHGRVFRVLDGDTIEVMDSRKAVRIRLINIDAPEKKQDYGRWSTDMMKSLVA' A
#
# COMPACT_ATOMS: atom_id res chain seq x y z
N MET A 1 -34.55 26.42 10.94
CA MET A 1 -33.86 25.12 10.73
C MET A 1 -33.21 25.01 9.36
N ARG A 2 -33.88 25.41 8.25
CA ARG A 2 -33.30 25.39 6.88
C ARG A 2 -31.97 26.13 6.68
N LYS A 3 -31.70 27.20 7.44
CA LYS A 3 -30.45 27.99 7.35
C LYS A 3 -29.17 27.23 7.75
N TYR A 4 -29.29 26.14 8.52
CA TYR A 4 -28.14 25.34 8.95
C TYR A 4 -27.88 24.13 8.05
N ILE A 5 -28.80 23.82 7.11
CA ILE A 5 -28.65 22.71 6.16
C ILE A 5 -27.36 22.84 5.32
N PRO A 6 -27.03 23.99 4.69
CA PRO A 6 -25.80 24.08 3.91
C PRO A 6 -24.54 23.95 4.78
N LEU A 7 -24.58 24.42 6.03
CA LEU A 7 -23.48 24.29 6.97
C LEU A 7 -23.21 22.82 7.34
N VAL A 8 -24.27 22.05 7.60
CA VAL A 8 -24.15 20.62 7.90
C VAL A 8 -23.64 19.84 6.68
N LEU A 9 -24.12 20.16 5.48
CA LEU A 9 -23.65 19.53 4.24
C LEU A 9 -22.16 19.82 3.97
N PHE A 10 -21.69 21.04 4.25
CA PHE A 10 -20.28 21.41 4.10
C PHE A 10 -19.36 20.65 5.05
N ILE A 11 -19.79 20.40 6.30
CA ILE A 11 -19.01 19.63 7.28
C ILE A 11 -18.89 18.16 6.86
N PHE A 12 -19.95 17.59 6.26
CA PHE A 12 -19.97 16.19 5.86
C PHE A 12 -19.32 15.91 4.50
N SER A 13 -19.05 16.92 3.67
CA SER A 13 -18.35 16.71 2.39
C SER A 13 -16.85 16.41 2.51
N TRP A 14 -16.27 16.48 3.73
CA TRP A 14 -14.82 16.52 3.90
C TRP A 14 -14.08 15.20 4.21
N PRO A 15 -14.66 14.09 4.71
CA PRO A 15 -13.82 12.95 5.05
C PRO A 15 -13.45 12.15 3.80
N VAL A 16 -12.32 12.49 3.18
CA VAL A 16 -11.59 11.56 2.31
C VAL A 16 -10.97 10.52 3.23
N LEU A 17 -11.67 9.39 3.41
CA LEU A 17 -11.16 8.25 4.15
C LEU A 17 -10.18 7.50 3.25
N CYS A 18 -8.88 7.78 3.39
CA CYS A 18 -7.83 6.93 2.83
C CYS A 18 -7.45 5.88 3.88
N ALA A 19 -7.47 4.61 3.48
CA ALA A 19 -6.96 3.52 4.30
C ALA A 19 -5.46 3.38 4.04
N ASP A 20 -4.65 4.08 4.83
CA ASP A 20 -3.20 4.01 4.74
C ASP A 20 -2.65 2.91 5.65
N ILE A 21 -1.60 2.24 5.17
CA ILE A 21 -0.80 1.32 5.97
C ILE A 21 0.56 1.97 6.20
N HIS A 22 0.91 2.19 7.47
CA HIS A 22 2.22 2.68 7.87
C HIS A 22 3.01 1.57 8.53
N GLY A 23 4.22 1.31 8.04
CA GLY A 23 5.07 0.31 8.64
C GLY A 23 6.41 0.17 7.94
N ARG A 24 7.35 -0.47 8.63
CA ARG A 24 8.66 -0.76 8.04
C ARG A 24 8.56 -2.01 7.17
N VAL A 25 9.01 -1.90 5.92
CA VAL A 25 9.23 -3.07 5.07
C VAL A 25 10.39 -3.86 5.65
N PHE A 26 10.16 -5.13 6.00
CA PHE A 26 11.22 -5.99 6.54
C PHE A 26 11.58 -7.13 5.58
N ARG A 27 10.74 -7.40 4.58
CA ARG A 27 11.01 -8.38 3.53
C ARG A 27 10.33 -7.99 2.22
N VAL A 28 11.05 -8.18 1.12
CA VAL A 28 10.50 -8.12 -0.24
C VAL A 28 10.42 -9.56 -0.76
N LEU A 29 9.21 -10.00 -1.13
CA LEU A 29 8.98 -11.35 -1.62
C LEU A 29 9.27 -11.42 -3.12
N ASP A 30 8.61 -10.56 -3.90
CA ASP A 30 8.72 -10.44 -5.36
C ASP A 30 8.60 -8.95 -5.75
N GLY A 31 8.62 -8.63 -7.05
CA GLY A 31 8.54 -7.24 -7.52
C GLY A 31 7.21 -6.52 -7.25
N ASP A 32 6.17 -7.25 -6.87
CA ASP A 32 4.82 -6.74 -6.57
C ASP A 32 4.36 -7.05 -5.13
N THR A 33 5.14 -7.81 -4.36
CA THR A 33 4.70 -8.38 -3.08
C THR A 33 5.73 -8.12 -1.99
N ILE A 34 5.31 -7.46 -0.90
CA ILE A 34 6.15 -7.07 0.24
C ILE A 34 5.54 -7.50 1.58
N GLU A 35 6.38 -7.64 2.61
CA GLU A 35 5.94 -7.82 3.99
C GLU A 35 6.33 -6.59 4.82
N VAL A 36 5.32 -6.00 5.46
CA VAL A 36 5.39 -4.77 6.24
C VAL A 36 5.04 -5.08 7.69
N MET A 37 5.77 -4.46 8.62
CA MET A 37 5.45 -4.50 10.04
C MET A 37 4.49 -3.35 10.37
N ASP A 38 3.21 -3.64 10.50
CA ASP A 38 2.19 -2.70 10.96
C ASP A 38 1.83 -3.02 12.42
N SER A 39 2.08 -2.09 13.34
CA SER A 39 1.62 -2.17 14.72
C SER A 39 1.96 -3.49 15.45
N ARG A 40 3.14 -4.07 15.15
CA ARG A 40 3.66 -5.39 15.61
C ARG A 40 3.05 -6.62 14.94
N LYS A 41 2.28 -6.44 13.88
CA LYS A 41 1.77 -7.51 13.03
C LYS A 41 2.50 -7.48 11.69
N ALA A 42 3.03 -8.62 11.28
CA ALA A 42 3.53 -8.80 9.93
C ALA A 42 2.33 -8.92 8.98
N VAL A 43 2.24 -8.01 8.02
CA VAL A 43 1.20 -7.97 6.98
C VAL A 43 1.86 -8.12 5.63
N ARG A 44 1.34 -9.04 4.81
CA ARG A 44 1.76 -9.18 3.42
C ARG A 44 0.89 -8.30 2.54
N ILE A 45 1.53 -7.46 1.75
CA ILE A 45 0.88 -6.54 0.81
C ILE A 45 1.26 -6.95 -0.60
N ARG A 46 0.25 -7.16 -1.44
CA ARG A 46 0.41 -7.35 -2.89
C ARG A 46 -0.11 -6.11 -3.60
N LEU A 47 0.72 -5.55 -4.48
CA LEU A 47 0.38 -4.36 -5.25
C LEU A 47 -0.67 -4.73 -6.30
N ILE A 48 -1.83 -4.10 -6.23
CA ILE A 48 -2.92 -4.37 -7.17
C ILE A 48 -2.55 -3.86 -8.57
N ASN A 49 -2.91 -4.63 -9.59
CA ASN A 49 -2.65 -4.33 -11.02
C ASN A 49 -1.17 -4.29 -11.42
N ILE A 50 -0.26 -4.72 -10.55
CA ILE A 50 1.15 -4.95 -10.89
C ILE A 50 1.37 -6.46 -10.86
N ASP A 51 1.91 -7.01 -11.94
CA ASP A 51 2.31 -8.41 -12.02
C ASP A 51 3.80 -8.47 -12.33
N ALA A 52 4.57 -8.99 -11.38
CA ALA A 52 6.01 -9.09 -11.49
C ALA A 52 6.43 -10.53 -11.77
N PRO A 53 7.50 -10.77 -12.56
CA PRO A 53 7.98 -12.12 -12.79
C PRO A 53 8.42 -12.77 -11.47
N GLU A 54 8.01 -14.02 -11.27
CA GLU A 54 8.45 -14.78 -10.11
C GLU A 54 9.95 -15.05 -10.17
N LYS A 55 10.59 -15.31 -9.02
CA LYS A 55 12.05 -15.56 -8.93
C LYS A 55 12.62 -16.61 -9.89
N LYS A 56 11.79 -17.56 -10.34
CA LYS A 56 12.19 -18.66 -11.24
C LYS A 56 12.04 -18.29 -12.72
N GLN A 57 11.33 -17.21 -13.02
CA GLN A 57 11.14 -16.70 -14.37
C GLN A 57 12.29 -15.77 -14.76
N ASP A 58 12.40 -15.52 -16.06
CA ASP A 58 13.34 -14.53 -16.57
C ASP A 58 13.07 -13.17 -15.93
N TYR A 59 14.15 -12.49 -15.54
CA TYR A 59 14.12 -11.20 -14.85
C TYR A 59 13.48 -11.19 -13.45
N GLY A 60 13.04 -12.33 -12.90
CA GLY A 60 12.42 -12.39 -11.57
C GLY A 60 13.30 -11.86 -10.44
N ARG A 61 14.60 -12.22 -10.44
CA ARG A 61 15.57 -11.67 -9.47
C ARG A 61 15.76 -10.18 -9.64
N TRP A 62 15.90 -9.71 -10.88
CA TRP A 62 16.09 -8.30 -11.18
C TRP A 62 14.89 -7.45 -10.71
N SER A 63 13.67 -7.91 -10.98
CA SER A 63 12.44 -7.26 -10.51
C SER A 63 12.38 -7.18 -8.97
N THR A 64 12.71 -8.28 -8.29
CA THR A 64 12.75 -8.32 -6.81
C THR A 64 13.82 -7.37 -6.25
N ASP A 65 15.02 -7.32 -6.85
CA ASP A 65 16.12 -6.49 -6.36
C ASP A 65 15.88 -5.00 -6.63
N MET A 66 15.21 -4.66 -7.73
CA MET A 66 14.73 -3.29 -7.97
C MET A 66 13.69 -2.88 -6.92
N MET A 67 12.74 -3.76 -6.58
CA MET A 67 11.78 -3.45 -5.52
C MET A 67 12.49 -3.21 -4.18
N LYS A 68 13.48 -4.05 -3.81
CA LYS A 68 14.30 -3.83 -2.61
C LYS A 68 15.02 -2.48 -2.61
N SER A 69 15.63 -2.06 -3.72
CA SER A 69 16.38 -0.80 -3.74
C SER A 69 15.50 0.44 -3.52
N LEU A 70 14.19 0.32 -3.78
CA LEU A 70 13.22 1.40 -3.59
C LEU A 70 12.64 1.45 -2.17
N VAL A 71 12.56 0.32 -1.46
CA VAL A 71 11.78 0.21 -0.21
C VAL A 71 12.55 -0.33 1.00
N ALA A 72 13.74 -0.91 0.82
CA ALA A 72 14.50 -1.59 1.87
C ALA A 72 15.68 -0.79 2.40
#